data_AF-A0A3B8JKH9-F1
#
_entry.id   AF-A0A3B8JKH9-F1
#
_cell.length_a   1.000
_cell.length_b   1.000
_cell.length_c   1.000
_cell.angle_alpha   90.00
_cell.angle_beta   90.00
_cell.angle_gamma   90.00
#
_symmetry.space_group_name_H-M   'P 1'
#
loop_
_entity.id
_entity.type
_entity.pdbx_description
1 polymer ?
#
loop_
_entity_poly.entity_id
_entity_poly.type
_entity_poly.pdbx_seq_one_letter_code
_entity_poly.pdbx_strand_id
1 'polypeptide(L)'
;MAFRAITVPVQKVTNVSSTQLGTDLVDSLNDWLNSPSKDWKKIRDGLQRNLNTTDEIEILIETNNLELWQLPWHKWDLFDCYPKAEVALSNLEYERPKKLGINNANDLVRILAIFGDSKGIDISKDRAYLEQLSDRAYIEFLPEPTLKEFHEKLWDQEWDILFFAGHSSSEDAKGRIYTNKDKNEYLTIDSLKSWLDTAIQ
;
A
#
# COMPACT_ATOMS: atom_id res chain seq x y z
N MET A 1 42.45 -20.24 38.39
CA MET A 1 41.16 -19.51 38.47
C MET A 1 41.39 -18.07 38.07
N ALA A 2 40.80 -17.64 36.95
CA ALA A 2 40.48 -16.24 36.66
C ALA A 2 39.63 -16.22 35.38
N PHE A 3 38.31 -16.19 35.51
CA PHE A 3 37.43 -15.87 34.37
C PHE A 3 37.23 -14.35 34.35
N ARG A 4 37.62 -13.72 33.24
CA ARG A 4 37.32 -12.32 32.94
C ARG A 4 35.82 -12.21 32.63
N ALA A 5 35.08 -11.50 33.47
CA ALA A 5 33.71 -11.10 33.16
C ALA A 5 33.74 -10.06 32.04
N ILE A 6 33.00 -10.30 30.96
CA ILE A 6 32.73 -9.31 29.93
C ILE A 6 31.48 -8.54 30.37
N THR A 7 31.68 -7.30 30.80
CA THR A 7 30.58 -6.36 31.07
C THR A 7 30.03 -5.86 29.73
N VAL A 8 28.85 -6.33 29.35
CA VAL A 8 28.09 -5.76 28.23
C VAL A 8 27.50 -4.43 28.70
N PRO A 9 27.76 -3.30 28.03
CA PRO A 9 27.17 -2.03 28.43
C PRO A 9 25.65 -2.12 28.26
N VAL A 10 24.93 -1.69 29.30
CA VAL A 10 23.48 -1.58 29.32
C VAL A 10 23.05 -0.75 28.10
N GLN A 11 22.34 -1.39 27.16
CA GLN A 11 21.72 -0.70 26.05
C GLN A 11 20.79 0.38 26.63
N LYS A 12 21.04 1.64 26.26
CA LYS A 12 20.13 2.75 26.51
C LYS A 12 18.83 2.43 25.77
N VAL A 13 17.80 2.03 26.51
CA VAL A 13 16.44 1.90 25.97
C VAL A 13 15.93 3.31 25.74
N THR A 14 15.99 3.78 24.50
CA THR A 14 15.34 5.03 24.11
C THR A 14 13.87 4.72 23.86
N ASN A 15 13.00 5.11 24.79
CA ASN A 15 11.54 5.06 24.60
C ASN A 15 11.16 6.07 23.51
N VAL A 16 11.17 5.65 22.25
CA VAL A 16 10.64 6.45 21.13
C VAL A 16 9.29 5.84 20.73
N SER A 17 8.24 6.66 20.73
CA SER A 17 6.94 6.25 20.19
C SER A 17 7.06 6.03 18.69
N SER A 18 6.37 5.02 18.15
CA SER A 18 6.32 4.76 16.70
C SER A 18 5.83 5.99 15.91
N THR A 19 5.00 6.82 16.52
CA THR A 19 4.53 8.09 15.94
C THR A 19 5.67 9.10 15.76
N GLN A 20 6.57 9.22 16.74
CA GLN A 20 7.71 10.15 16.66
C GLN A 20 8.69 9.69 15.60
N LEU A 21 8.99 8.39 15.52
CA LEU A 21 9.82 7.84 14.45
C LEU A 21 9.24 8.10 13.06
N GLY A 22 7.91 8.02 12.92
CA GLY A 22 7.23 8.35 11.68
C GLY A 22 7.40 9.81 11.28
N THR A 23 7.25 10.74 12.23
CA THR A 23 7.50 12.17 11.98
C THR A 23 8.96 12.44 11.63
N ASP A 24 9.90 11.91 12.41
CA ASP A 24 11.34 12.10 12.18
C ASP A 24 11.78 11.58 10.80
N LEU A 25 11.18 10.47 10.33
CA LEU A 25 11.43 9.92 9.00
C LEU A 25 10.91 10.85 7.90
N VAL A 26 9.71 11.41 8.05
CA VAL A 26 9.12 12.35 7.09
C VAL A 26 9.93 13.65 7.04
N ASP A 27 10.37 14.15 8.19
CA ASP A 27 11.21 15.35 8.26
C ASP A 27 12.56 15.09 7.58
N SER A 28 13.21 13.95 7.89
CA SER A 28 14.48 13.56 7.26
C SER A 28 14.35 13.37 5.74
N LEU A 29 13.24 12.80 5.28
CA LEU A 29 12.93 12.66 3.85
C LEU A 29 12.86 14.04 3.20
N ASN A 30 12.09 14.96 3.79
CA ASN A 30 11.92 16.30 3.22
C ASN A 30 13.21 17.12 3.29
N ASP A 31 14.03 16.98 4.33
CA ASP A 31 15.36 17.60 4.40
C ASP A 31 16.28 17.10 3.28
N TRP A 32 16.25 15.80 2.98
CA TRP A 32 17.01 15.22 1.88
C TRP A 32 16.52 15.73 0.51
N LEU A 33 15.20 15.73 0.27
CA LEU A 33 14.60 16.19 -0.99
C LEU A 33 14.70 17.72 -1.18
N ASN A 34 14.83 18.48 -0.10
CA ASN A 34 15.08 19.92 -0.11
C ASN A 34 16.57 20.30 -0.01
N SER A 35 17.46 19.30 0.01
CA SER A 35 18.89 19.56 0.14
C SER A 35 19.38 20.48 -0.98
N PRO A 36 20.42 21.31 -0.72
CA PRO A 36 20.97 22.23 -1.72
C PRO A 36 21.71 21.52 -2.87
N SER A 37 21.59 20.19 -2.97
CA SER A 37 22.06 19.43 -4.13
C SER A 37 21.45 19.99 -5.41
N LYS A 38 22.28 20.17 -6.43
CA LYS A 38 21.84 20.67 -7.74
C LYS A 38 20.82 19.73 -8.39
N ASP A 39 20.90 18.43 -8.09
CA ASP A 39 20.03 17.42 -8.72
C ASP A 39 18.59 17.54 -8.23
N TRP A 40 18.39 17.56 -6.90
CA TRP A 40 17.04 17.70 -6.31
C TRP A 40 16.43 19.07 -6.60
N LYS A 41 17.22 20.14 -6.49
CA LYS A 41 16.76 21.48 -6.83
C LYS A 41 16.28 21.56 -8.28
N LYS A 42 17.02 20.97 -9.22
CA LYS A 42 16.63 20.94 -10.64
C LYS A 42 15.30 20.20 -10.86
N ILE A 43 15.09 19.08 -10.15
CA ILE A 43 13.84 18.32 -10.21
C ILE A 43 12.68 19.18 -9.67
N ARG A 44 12.82 19.73 -8.47
CA ARG A 44 11.78 20.56 -7.83
C ARG A 44 11.42 21.79 -8.66
N ASP A 45 12.43 22.55 -9.11
CA ASP A 45 12.24 23.72 -9.96
C ASP A 45 11.56 23.34 -11.30
N GLY A 46 11.90 22.16 -11.84
CA GLY A 46 11.30 21.61 -13.05
C GLY A 46 9.81 21.29 -12.85
N LEU A 47 9.46 20.57 -11.78
CA LEU A 47 8.08 20.25 -11.45
C LEU A 47 7.26 21.52 -11.21
N GLN A 48 7.75 22.44 -10.39
CA GLN A 48 7.06 23.70 -10.09
C GLN A 48 6.85 24.61 -11.30
N ARG A 49 7.73 24.54 -12.31
CA ARG A 49 7.59 25.33 -13.53
C ARG A 49 6.54 24.77 -14.49
N ASN A 50 6.35 23.45 -14.51
CA ASN A 50 5.59 22.77 -15.55
C ASN A 50 4.24 22.21 -15.08
N LEU A 51 4.03 22.10 -13.76
CA LEU A 51 2.78 21.60 -13.19
C LEU A 51 1.84 22.75 -12.82
N ASN A 52 0.53 22.58 -13.05
CA ASN A 52 -0.48 23.48 -12.50
C ASN A 52 -1.09 22.86 -11.24
N THR A 53 -1.39 23.70 -10.27
CA THR A 53 -1.93 23.28 -8.96
C THR A 53 -3.35 22.70 -9.03
N THR A 54 -4.05 22.91 -10.14
CA THR A 54 -5.44 22.44 -10.35
C THR A 54 -5.55 21.13 -11.12
N ASP A 55 -4.46 20.70 -11.76
CA ASP A 55 -4.41 19.54 -12.63
C ASP A 55 -4.39 18.25 -11.80
N GLU A 56 -4.96 17.19 -12.36
CA GLU A 56 -4.73 15.83 -11.88
C GLU A 56 -3.35 15.39 -12.37
N ILE A 57 -2.45 15.06 -11.44
CA ILE A 57 -1.03 14.84 -11.72
C ILE A 57 -0.64 13.46 -11.23
N GLU A 58 -0.02 12.67 -12.11
CA GLU A 58 0.60 11.39 -11.75
C GLU A 58 2.13 11.58 -11.73
N ILE A 59 2.75 11.43 -10.57
CA ILE A 59 4.22 11.42 -10.44
C ILE A 59 4.69 9.98 -10.30
N LEU A 60 5.41 9.50 -11.31
CA LEU A 60 6.00 8.17 -11.29
C LEU A 60 7.46 8.23 -10.82
N ILE A 61 7.77 7.52 -9.74
CA ILE A 61 9.14 7.33 -9.25
C ILE A 61 9.62 5.95 -9.72
N GLU A 62 10.52 5.96 -10.70
CA GLU A 62 11.06 4.76 -11.30
C GLU A 62 12.40 4.38 -10.66
N THR A 63 12.45 3.23 -9.98
CA THR A 63 13.68 2.72 -9.36
C THR A 63 13.59 1.22 -9.11
N ASN A 64 14.71 0.52 -9.30
CA ASN A 64 14.83 -0.89 -8.93
C ASN A 64 15.32 -1.07 -7.48
N ASN A 65 15.51 0.02 -6.72
CA ASN A 65 15.92 -0.04 -5.32
C ASN A 65 14.70 -0.14 -4.39
N LEU A 66 14.52 -1.30 -3.76
CA LEU A 66 13.43 -1.59 -2.83
C LEU A 66 13.47 -0.77 -1.53
N GLU A 67 14.63 -0.26 -1.12
CA GLU A 67 14.73 0.62 0.05
C GLU A 67 14.10 1.98 -0.26
N LEU A 68 14.27 2.48 -1.49
CA LEU A 68 13.62 3.71 -1.93
C LEU A 68 12.10 3.54 -2.03
N TRP A 69 11.60 2.35 -2.36
CA TRP A 69 10.15 2.09 -2.40
C TRP A 69 9.49 2.21 -1.02
N GLN A 70 10.25 2.00 0.05
CA GLN A 70 9.75 2.06 1.42
C GLN A 70 9.68 3.48 1.97
N LEU A 71 10.24 4.47 1.26
CA LEU A 71 10.14 5.86 1.67
C LEU A 71 8.70 6.36 1.54
N PRO A 72 8.23 7.23 2.46
CA PRO A 72 6.89 7.77 2.41
C PRO A 72 6.80 8.90 1.36
N TRP A 73 6.95 8.57 0.08
CA TRP A 73 6.98 9.56 -1.01
C TRP A 73 5.75 10.47 -1.06
N HIS A 74 4.58 9.94 -0.70
CA HIS A 74 3.34 10.70 -0.58
C HIS A 74 3.37 11.78 0.50
N LYS A 75 4.43 11.82 1.34
CA LYS A 75 4.72 12.87 2.34
C LYS A 75 5.77 13.87 1.87
N TRP A 76 6.15 13.85 0.59
CA TRP A 76 6.96 14.91 0.02
C TRP A 76 6.17 16.22 0.05
N ASP A 77 6.73 17.24 0.71
CA ASP A 77 6.17 18.59 0.89
C ASP A 77 5.78 19.30 -0.42
N LEU A 78 6.30 18.86 -1.57
CA LEU A 78 5.89 19.35 -2.87
C LEU A 78 4.37 19.16 -3.08
N PHE A 79 3.82 18.04 -2.61
CA PHE A 79 2.42 17.67 -2.83
C PHE A 79 1.42 18.54 -2.08
N ASP A 80 1.86 19.31 -1.07
CA ASP A 80 1.00 20.28 -0.38
C ASP A 80 0.47 21.36 -1.34
N CYS A 81 1.22 21.66 -2.41
CA CYS A 81 0.82 22.60 -3.45
C CYS A 81 -0.03 21.96 -4.57
N TYR A 82 -0.08 20.63 -4.64
CA TYR A 82 -0.74 19.87 -5.71
C TYR A 82 -1.68 18.83 -5.09
N PRO A 83 -2.84 19.25 -4.57
CA PRO A 83 -3.73 18.37 -3.81
C PRO A 83 -4.36 17.23 -4.62
N LYS A 84 -4.27 17.29 -5.96
CA LYS A 84 -4.71 16.24 -6.89
C LYS A 84 -3.54 15.45 -7.50
N ALA A 85 -2.34 15.61 -6.93
CA ALA A 85 -1.20 14.82 -7.35
C ALA A 85 -1.17 13.48 -6.59
N GLU A 86 -0.94 12.40 -7.33
CA GLU A 86 -0.67 11.09 -6.78
C GLU A 86 0.75 10.65 -7.14
N VAL A 87 1.36 9.89 -6.23
CA VAL A 87 2.69 9.31 -6.45
C VAL A 87 2.56 7.80 -6.64
N ALA A 88 3.17 7.31 -7.70
CA ALA A 88 3.26 5.89 -8.01
C ALA A 88 4.73 5.45 -8.06
N LEU A 89 4.97 4.17 -7.80
CA LEU A 89 6.29 3.54 -7.86
C LEU A 89 6.31 2.54 -9.01
N SER A 90 7.40 2.51 -9.76
CA SER A 90 7.61 1.53 -10.82
C SER A 90 9.06 1.06 -10.87
N ASN A 91 9.25 -0.12 -11.44
CA ASN A 91 10.56 -0.55 -11.89
C ASN A 91 10.98 0.27 -13.11
N LEU A 92 12.28 0.28 -13.40
CA LEU A 92 12.82 0.92 -14.62
C LEU A 92 12.35 0.21 -15.90
N GLU A 93 12.06 -1.08 -15.81
CA GLU A 93 11.53 -1.89 -16.89
C GLU A 93 10.10 -2.31 -16.51
N TYR A 94 9.11 -1.85 -17.28
CA TYR A 94 7.72 -2.23 -17.13
C TYR A 94 7.07 -2.44 -18.49
N GLU A 95 6.14 -3.39 -18.55
CA GLU A 95 5.25 -3.54 -19.70
C GLU A 95 3.97 -2.75 -19.42
N ARG A 96 3.61 -1.87 -20.36
CA ARG A 96 2.32 -1.17 -20.25
C ARG A 96 1.21 -2.21 -20.48
N PRO A 97 0.28 -2.39 -19.53
CA PRO A 97 -0.86 -3.27 -19.76
C PRO A 97 -1.61 -2.81 -21.02
N LYS A 98 -2.10 -3.77 -21.81
CA LYS A 98 -3.07 -3.44 -22.85
C LYS A 98 -4.25 -2.78 -22.15
N LYS A 99 -4.68 -1.61 -22.63
CA LYS A 99 -5.93 -1.00 -22.16
C LYS A 99 -7.05 -2.00 -22.48
N LEU A 100 -7.46 -2.76 -21.47
CA LEU A 100 -8.73 -3.46 -21.51
C LEU A 100 -9.79 -2.36 -21.52
N GLY A 101 -10.65 -2.36 -22.54
CA GLY A 101 -11.78 -1.45 -22.55
C GLY A 101 -12.58 -1.71 -21.29
N ILE A 102 -12.83 -0.69 -20.47
CA ILE A 102 -13.78 -0.78 -19.37
C ILE A 102 -15.12 -1.04 -20.07
N ASN A 103 -15.53 -2.32 -20.08
CA ASN A 103 -16.77 -2.70 -20.70
C ASN A 103 -17.89 -2.18 -19.80
N ASN A 104 -18.71 -1.31 -20.38
CA ASN A 104 -20.01 -0.81 -19.91
C ASN A 104 -19.97 0.33 -18.90
N ALA A 105 -20.19 1.54 -19.43
CA ALA A 105 -20.52 2.76 -18.66
C ALA A 105 -21.85 2.68 -17.86
N ASN A 106 -22.52 1.53 -17.85
CA ASN A 106 -23.83 1.31 -17.24
C ASN A 106 -23.83 0.21 -16.15
N ASP A 107 -22.71 -0.47 -15.90
CA ASP A 107 -22.62 -1.48 -14.84
C ASP A 107 -22.06 -0.86 -13.55
N LEU A 108 -22.61 -1.27 -12.40
CA LEU A 108 -22.07 -0.90 -11.09
C LEU A 108 -20.67 -1.51 -10.92
N VAL A 109 -19.75 -0.75 -10.35
CA VAL A 109 -18.42 -1.25 -9.98
C VAL A 109 -18.58 -2.40 -9.00
N ARG A 110 -17.95 -3.55 -9.26
CA ARG A 110 -18.01 -4.75 -8.42
C ARG A 110 -16.79 -4.81 -7.51
N ILE A 111 -17.04 -4.78 -6.20
CA ILE A 111 -16.01 -4.80 -5.17
C ILE A 111 -16.13 -6.08 -4.34
N LEU A 112 -15.06 -6.87 -4.30
CA LEU A 112 -14.93 -7.98 -3.34
C LEU A 112 -14.18 -7.48 -2.11
N ALA A 113 -14.87 -7.37 -0.98
CA ALA A 113 -14.32 -6.77 0.24
C ALA A 113 -14.03 -7.80 1.32
N ILE A 114 -12.73 -8.09 1.53
CA ILE A 114 -12.23 -9.04 2.50
C ILE A 114 -11.94 -8.32 3.82
N PHE A 115 -12.56 -8.77 4.90
CA PHE A 115 -12.34 -8.27 6.25
C PHE A 115 -11.65 -9.35 7.07
N GLY A 116 -10.32 -9.29 7.15
CA GLY A 116 -9.47 -10.32 7.76
C GLY A 116 -9.40 -10.29 9.29
N ASP A 117 -8.30 -10.83 9.84
CA ASP A 117 -8.04 -10.80 11.29
C ASP A 117 -8.09 -9.35 11.82
N SER A 118 -9.13 -9.06 12.59
CA SER A 118 -9.43 -7.74 13.15
C SER A 118 -8.88 -7.54 14.57
N LYS A 119 -8.07 -8.47 15.08
CA LYS A 119 -7.62 -8.43 16.47
C LYS A 119 -6.83 -7.15 16.78
N GLY A 120 -7.42 -6.23 17.55
CA GLY A 120 -6.76 -4.99 17.96
C GLY A 120 -6.79 -3.87 16.92
N ILE A 121 -7.59 -4.02 15.86
CA ILE A 121 -7.87 -2.96 14.88
C ILE A 121 -9.39 -2.80 14.70
N ASP A 122 -9.86 -1.59 14.46
CA ASP A 122 -11.28 -1.29 14.25
C ASP A 122 -11.59 -1.17 12.75
N ILE A 123 -11.97 -2.30 12.14
CA ILE A 123 -12.35 -2.39 10.73
C ILE A 123 -13.82 -1.99 10.46
N SER A 124 -14.57 -1.59 11.49
CA SER A 124 -15.98 -1.21 11.33
C SER A 124 -16.13 0.07 10.52
N LYS A 125 -15.16 0.97 10.60
CA LYS A 125 -15.13 2.23 9.84
C LYS A 125 -14.92 1.98 8.36
N ASP A 126 -14.04 1.05 8.02
CA ASP A 126 -13.79 0.65 6.63
C ASP A 126 -15.06 0.05 6.02
N ARG A 127 -15.75 -0.82 6.77
CA ARG A 127 -17.04 -1.37 6.35
C ARG A 127 -18.09 -0.27 6.16
N ALA A 128 -18.24 0.63 7.12
CA ALA A 128 -19.21 1.72 7.03
C ALA A 128 -18.92 2.66 5.84
N TYR A 129 -17.65 2.84 5.48
CA TYR A 129 -17.27 3.61 4.30
C TYR A 129 -17.66 2.90 3.00
N LEU A 130 -17.41 1.59 2.89
CA LEU A 130 -17.85 0.81 1.73
C LEU A 130 -19.37 0.77 1.61
N GLU A 131 -20.10 0.64 2.71
CA GLU A 131 -21.57 0.65 2.70
C GLU A 131 -22.15 1.97 2.14
N GLN A 132 -21.43 3.10 2.29
CA GLN A 132 -21.83 4.39 1.68
C GLN A 132 -21.72 4.40 0.15
N LEU A 133 -20.95 3.47 -0.45
CA LEU A 133 -20.77 3.35 -1.89
C LEU A 133 -21.80 2.40 -2.55
N SER A 134 -22.71 1.81 -1.78
CA SER A 134 -23.69 0.82 -2.27
C SER A 134 -24.65 1.38 -3.34
N ASP A 135 -24.72 2.70 -3.50
CA ASP A 135 -25.48 3.37 -4.57
C ASP A 135 -24.78 3.34 -5.93
N ARG A 136 -23.45 3.11 -5.95
CA ARG A 136 -22.57 3.18 -7.13
C ARG A 136 -21.76 1.90 -7.35
N ALA A 137 -21.72 1.02 -6.36
CA ALA A 137 -20.96 -0.22 -6.40
C ALA A 137 -21.79 -1.39 -5.87
N TYR A 138 -21.65 -2.54 -6.51
CA TYR A 138 -22.01 -3.82 -5.93
C TYR A 138 -20.86 -4.28 -5.04
N ILE A 139 -21.12 -4.57 -3.76
CA ILE A 139 -20.08 -4.93 -2.80
C ILE A 139 -20.43 -6.25 -2.12
N GLU A 140 -19.55 -7.23 -2.25
CA GLU A 140 -19.63 -8.49 -1.53
C GLU A 140 -18.70 -8.45 -0.32
N PHE A 141 -19.29 -8.49 0.87
CA PHE A 141 -18.54 -8.48 2.13
C PHE A 141 -18.19 -9.91 2.55
N LEU A 142 -16.90 -10.19 2.70
CA LEU A 142 -16.37 -11.44 3.23
C LEU A 142 -15.72 -11.20 4.61
N PRO A 143 -16.46 -11.37 5.73
CA PRO A 143 -15.92 -11.24 7.08
C PRO A 143 -15.22 -12.54 7.52
N GLU A 144 -13.93 -12.43 7.77
CA GLU A 144 -13.03 -13.51 8.18
C GLU A 144 -13.19 -14.81 7.36
N PRO A 145 -13.15 -14.76 6.00
CA PRO A 145 -13.37 -15.94 5.17
C PRO A 145 -12.21 -16.94 5.29
N THR A 146 -12.53 -18.21 5.10
CA THR A 146 -11.54 -19.23 4.74
C THR A 146 -10.98 -18.95 3.35
N LEU A 147 -9.77 -19.44 3.06
CA LEU A 147 -9.18 -19.36 1.73
C LEU A 147 -10.08 -20.02 0.68
N LYS A 148 -10.79 -21.09 1.06
CA LYS A 148 -11.76 -21.75 0.19
C LYS A 148 -12.93 -20.83 -0.17
N GLU A 149 -13.57 -20.20 0.82
CA GLU A 149 -14.69 -19.29 0.57
C GLU A 149 -14.26 -18.06 -0.23
N PHE A 150 -13.10 -17.49 0.10
CA PHE A 150 -12.54 -16.37 -0.66
C PHE A 150 -12.31 -16.77 -2.12
N HIS A 151 -11.69 -17.93 -2.37
CA HIS A 151 -11.43 -18.42 -3.70
C HIS A 151 -12.70 -18.74 -4.50
N GLU A 152 -13.70 -19.38 -3.88
CA GLU A 152 -15.02 -19.61 -4.49
C GLU A 152 -15.68 -18.29 -4.90
N LYS A 153 -15.61 -17.26 -4.05
CA LYS A 153 -16.19 -15.94 -4.32
C LYS A 153 -15.41 -15.13 -5.34
N LEU A 154 -14.08 -15.26 -5.36
CA LEU A 154 -13.23 -14.61 -6.34
C LEU A 154 -13.55 -15.06 -7.78
N TRP A 155 -13.98 -16.31 -7.96
CA TRP A 155 -14.31 -16.88 -9.27
C TRP A 155 -15.80 -16.91 -9.61
N ASP A 156 -16.68 -16.52 -8.67
CA ASP A 156 -18.13 -16.47 -8.89
C ASP A 156 -18.50 -15.44 -9.97
N GLN A 157 -17.70 -14.38 -10.11
CA GLN A 157 -17.86 -13.34 -11.11
C GLN A 157 -16.58 -12.52 -11.32
N GLU A 158 -16.57 -11.70 -12.37
CA GLU A 158 -15.54 -10.68 -12.58
C GLU A 158 -15.67 -9.57 -11.52
N TRP A 159 -14.53 -9.17 -10.94
CA TRP A 159 -14.42 -8.12 -9.94
C TRP A 159 -13.58 -6.97 -10.48
N ASP A 160 -14.04 -5.74 -10.28
CA ASP A 160 -13.29 -4.53 -10.67
C ASP A 160 -12.27 -4.15 -9.59
N ILE A 161 -12.63 -4.34 -8.32
CA ILE A 161 -11.82 -3.94 -7.17
C ILE A 161 -11.79 -5.08 -6.14
N LEU A 162 -10.59 -5.43 -5.70
CA LEU A 162 -10.38 -6.24 -4.52
C LEU A 162 -10.01 -5.32 -3.35
N PHE A 163 -10.80 -5.36 -2.29
CA PHE A 163 -10.57 -4.60 -1.05
C PHE A 163 -10.15 -5.55 0.08
N PHE A 164 -9.18 -5.13 0.89
CA PHE A 164 -8.76 -5.86 2.09
C PHE A 164 -8.59 -4.92 3.29
N ALA A 165 -9.15 -5.31 4.44
CA ALA A 165 -8.89 -4.71 5.74
C ALA A 165 -8.65 -5.79 6.79
N GLY A 166 -7.47 -5.81 7.42
CA GLY A 166 -7.08 -6.87 8.36
C GLY A 166 -5.58 -6.87 8.63
N HIS A 167 -5.11 -7.83 9.43
CA HIS A 167 -3.67 -8.02 9.66
C HIS A 167 -2.96 -8.60 8.44
N SER A 168 -1.76 -8.06 8.22
CA SER A 168 -0.76 -8.61 7.31
C SER A 168 0.60 -8.66 8.01
N SER A 169 1.51 -9.51 7.51
CA SER A 169 2.89 -9.56 7.98
C SER A 169 3.84 -9.73 6.81
N SER A 170 5.05 -9.21 6.92
CA SER A 170 6.12 -9.47 5.95
C SER A 170 7.29 -10.12 6.68
N GLU A 171 7.74 -11.28 6.17
CA GLU A 171 8.89 -12.02 6.67
C GLU A 171 9.75 -12.41 5.47
N ASP A 172 11.05 -12.12 5.50
CA ASP A 172 12.00 -12.39 4.39
C ASP A 172 11.50 -11.93 3.01
N ALA A 173 10.97 -10.69 2.95
CA ALA A 173 10.36 -10.08 1.76
C ALA A 173 9.10 -10.82 1.22
N LYS A 174 8.53 -11.75 1.98
CA LYS A 174 7.26 -12.42 1.65
C LYS A 174 6.13 -11.86 2.50
N GLY A 175 5.23 -11.13 1.83
CA GLY A 175 3.99 -10.65 2.45
C GLY A 175 2.97 -11.76 2.62
N ARG A 176 2.33 -11.80 3.79
CA ARG A 176 1.19 -12.64 4.14
C ARG A 176 0.01 -11.75 4.50
N ILE A 177 -1.13 -11.97 3.88
CA ILE A 177 -2.41 -11.30 4.14
C ILE A 177 -3.31 -12.31 4.85
N TYR A 178 -3.64 -12.09 6.12
CA TYR A 178 -4.44 -13.05 6.90
C TYR A 178 -5.92 -12.81 6.62
N THR A 179 -6.57 -13.79 5.98
CA THR A 179 -7.99 -13.67 5.60
C THR A 179 -8.92 -13.92 6.79
N ASN A 180 -8.44 -14.56 7.85
CA ASN A 180 -9.16 -14.75 9.10
C ASN A 180 -8.18 -14.93 10.28
N LYS A 181 -8.70 -15.30 11.46
CA LYS A 181 -7.91 -15.45 12.70
C LYS A 181 -6.99 -16.68 12.73
N ASP A 182 -7.23 -17.69 11.90
CA ASP A 182 -6.36 -18.85 11.78
C ASP A 182 -5.03 -18.42 11.12
N LYS A 183 -3.91 -18.71 11.80
CA LYS A 183 -2.57 -18.35 11.31
C LYS A 183 -2.11 -19.19 10.12
N ASN A 184 -2.85 -20.24 9.77
CA ASN A 184 -2.61 -21.03 8.57
C ASN A 184 -3.41 -20.54 7.35
N GLU A 185 -4.38 -19.63 7.55
CA GLU A 185 -5.24 -19.08 6.51
C GLU A 185 -4.71 -17.69 6.09
N TYR A 186 -3.79 -17.69 5.12
CA TYR A 186 -3.21 -16.47 4.58
C TYR A 186 -2.95 -16.56 3.08
N LEU A 187 -2.97 -15.40 2.43
CA LEU A 187 -2.59 -15.22 1.04
C LEU A 187 -1.17 -14.67 0.95
N THR A 188 -0.41 -15.16 -0.02
CA THR A 188 0.81 -14.48 -0.48
C THR A 188 0.47 -13.66 -1.72
N ILE A 189 1.30 -12.65 -2.01
CA ILE A 189 1.15 -11.86 -3.24
C ILE A 189 1.25 -12.76 -4.49
N ASP A 190 2.11 -13.77 -4.47
CA ASP A 190 2.27 -14.71 -5.59
C ASP A 190 1.02 -15.59 -5.77
N SER A 191 0.45 -16.10 -4.66
CA SER A 191 -0.81 -16.85 -4.69
C SER A 191 -1.95 -15.99 -5.22
N LEU A 192 -2.06 -14.75 -4.75
CA LEU A 192 -3.09 -13.82 -5.19
C LEU A 192 -2.97 -13.52 -6.69
N LYS A 193 -1.76 -13.23 -7.19
CA LYS A 193 -1.51 -13.03 -8.63
C LYS A 193 -1.95 -14.25 -9.45
N SER A 194 -1.54 -15.45 -9.03
CA SER A 194 -1.92 -16.68 -9.72
C SER A 194 -3.43 -16.92 -9.75
N TRP A 195 -4.15 -16.50 -8.71
CA TRP A 195 -5.61 -16.66 -8.62
C TRP A 195 -6.33 -15.62 -9.47
N LEU A 196 -5.82 -14.39 -9.52
CA LEU A 196 -6.34 -13.33 -10.38
C LEU A 196 -6.11 -13.63 -11.87
N ASP A 197 -4.94 -14.16 -12.24
CA ASP A 197 -4.66 -14.57 -13.62
C ASP A 197 -5.64 -15.65 -14.12
N THR A 198 -6.10 -16.51 -13.21
CA THR A 198 -7.14 -17.52 -13.50
C THR A 198 -8.54 -16.91 -13.55
N ALA A 199 -8.81 -15.89 -12.73
CA ALA A 199 -10.12 -15.25 -12.62
C ALA A 199 -10.47 -14.31 -13.79
N ILE A 200 -9.46 -13.80 -14.51
CA ILE A 200 -9.60 -12.82 -15.60
C ILE A 200 -9.65 -13.52 -16.99
N GLN A 201 -9.66 -14.86 -17.04
CA GLN A 201 -9.80 -15.64 -18.29
C GLN A 201 -11.25 -15.79 -18.73
#